data_AF-A0A517MIJ4-F1
#
_entry.id   AF-A0A517MIJ4-F1
#
_cell.length_a   1.000
_cell.length_b   1.000
_cell.length_c   1.000
_cell.angle_alpha   90.00
_cell.angle_beta   90.00
_cell.angle_gamma   90.00
#
_symmetry.space_group_name_H-M   'P 1'
#
loop_
_entity.id
_entity.type
_entity.pdbx_description
1 polymer ?
#
loop_
_entity_poly.entity_id
_entity_poly.type
_entity_poly.pdbx_seq_one_letter_code
_entity_poly.pdbx_strand_id
1 'polypeptide(L)'
;MAIRISFAHKPKRRLLRALLLLAFAIAACATASNGIAQETEITPTSSVVLASEVEWTHLNPTRGEASPQAATLWGDRAGTEATGFLVKFGDGFSSPPHIHNVTYRGVVIGGDVHNDNREAEPMWMPAGSFWTQPAGEPHIAAS
;
A
#
# COMPACT_ATOMS: atom_id res chain seq x y z
N MET A 1 -62.22 -83.11 -5.40
CA MET A 1 -62.08 -82.36 -4.13
C MET A 1 -60.94 -81.36 -4.33
N ALA A 2 -61.25 -80.07 -4.50
CA ALA A 2 -60.26 -79.04 -4.82
C ALA A 2 -60.03 -78.14 -3.61
N ILE A 3 -58.78 -77.99 -3.18
CA ILE A 3 -58.36 -77.14 -2.06
C ILE A 3 -58.01 -75.75 -2.62
N ARG A 4 -58.71 -74.71 -2.14
CA ARG A 4 -58.35 -73.31 -2.39
C ARG A 4 -57.36 -72.84 -1.33
N ILE A 5 -56.20 -72.34 -1.74
CA ILE A 5 -55.25 -71.63 -0.88
C ILE A 5 -55.40 -70.13 -1.16
N SER A 6 -55.68 -69.34 -0.12
CA SER A 6 -55.73 -67.87 -0.21
C SER A 6 -54.47 -67.29 0.45
N PHE A 7 -53.74 -66.45 -0.28
CA PHE A 7 -52.61 -65.70 0.26
C PHE A 7 -53.07 -64.28 0.64
N ALA A 8 -52.96 -63.95 1.93
CA ALA A 8 -53.18 -62.59 2.42
C ALA A 8 -51.93 -61.72 2.13
N HIS A 9 -52.08 -60.70 1.28
CA HIS A 9 -51.02 -59.74 0.98
C HIS A 9 -50.88 -58.74 2.14
N LYS A 10 -49.83 -58.85 2.97
CA LYS A 10 -49.53 -57.84 4.00
C LYS A 10 -48.94 -56.59 3.33
N PRO A 11 -49.48 -55.38 3.61
CA PRO A 11 -49.05 -54.17 2.91
C PRO A 11 -47.61 -53.76 3.31
N LYS A 12 -46.91 -53.14 2.36
CA LYS A 12 -45.48 -52.75 2.34
C LYS A 12 -45.08 -51.67 3.36
N ARG A 13 -45.57 -51.72 4.60
CA ARG A 13 -45.27 -50.76 5.68
C ARG A 13 -43.79 -50.71 6.07
N ARG A 14 -43.03 -51.78 5.83
CA ARG A 14 -41.57 -51.83 6.05
C ARG A 14 -40.78 -51.06 4.99
N LEU A 15 -41.25 -51.06 3.74
CA LEU A 15 -40.58 -50.37 2.63
C LEU A 15 -40.73 -48.85 2.77
N LEU A 16 -41.92 -48.37 3.16
CA LEU A 16 -42.19 -46.95 3.36
C LEU A 16 -41.37 -46.35 4.53
N ARG A 17 -41.18 -47.12 5.61
CA ARG A 17 -40.30 -46.72 6.74
C ARG A 17 -38.82 -46.69 6.36
N ALA A 18 -38.36 -47.61 5.51
CA ALA A 18 -36.99 -47.63 5.01
C ALA A 18 -36.70 -46.43 4.08
N LEU A 19 -37.66 -46.06 3.21
CA LEU A 19 -37.56 -44.88 2.34
C LEU A 19 -37.57 -43.55 3.13
N LEU A 20 -38.38 -43.45 4.19
CA LEU A 20 -38.41 -42.25 5.07
C LEU A 20 -37.12 -42.06 5.88
N LEU A 21 -36.48 -43.15 6.34
CA LEU A 21 -35.19 -43.08 7.05
C LEU A 21 -34.03 -42.71 6.11
N LEU A 22 -34.08 -43.17 4.85
CA LEU A 22 -33.05 -42.87 3.85
C LEU A 22 -33.10 -41.39 3.41
N ALA A 23 -34.29 -40.80 3.29
CA ALA A 23 -34.45 -39.37 2.97
C ALA A 23 -33.91 -38.46 4.09
N PHE A 24 -34.02 -38.89 5.36
CA PHE A 24 -33.50 -38.14 6.50
C PHE A 24 -31.96 -38.18 6.59
N ALA A 25 -31.34 -39.30 6.19
CA ALA A 25 -29.88 -39.44 6.17
C ALA A 25 -29.21 -38.58 5.08
N ILE A 26 -29.85 -38.38 3.93
CA ILE A 26 -29.31 -37.54 2.84
C ILE A 26 -29.40 -36.05 3.20
N ALA A 27 -30.48 -35.63 3.87
CA ALA A 27 -30.65 -34.24 4.33
C ALA A 27 -29.63 -33.84 5.42
N ALA A 28 -29.23 -34.79 6.29
CA ALA A 28 -28.26 -34.54 7.35
C ALA A 28 -26.80 -34.42 6.87
N CYS A 29 -26.48 -34.92 5.67
CA CYS A 29 -25.13 -34.80 5.09
C CYS A 29 -24.89 -33.47 4.38
N ALA A 30 -25.94 -32.71 4.02
CA ALA A 30 -25.82 -31.47 3.25
C ALA A 30 -25.50 -30.23 4.11
N THR A 31 -25.50 -30.34 5.44
CA THR A 31 -25.29 -29.21 6.36
C THR A 31 -23.89 -29.14 6.96
N ALA A 32 -22.98 -30.05 6.59
CA ALA A 32 -21.56 -29.94 6.92
C ALA A 32 -20.85 -29.10 5.83
N SER A 33 -21.33 -27.88 5.59
CA SER A 33 -20.55 -26.88 4.86
C SER A 33 -19.40 -26.45 5.77
N ASN A 34 -18.19 -26.84 5.36
CA ASN A 34 -16.92 -26.45 5.97
C ASN A 34 -16.93 -24.95 6.32
N GLY A 35 -16.89 -24.64 7.62
CA GLY A 35 -16.44 -23.36 8.11
C GLY A 35 -14.94 -23.24 7.85
N ILE A 36 -14.55 -22.99 6.60
CA ILE A 36 -13.24 -22.43 6.31
C ILE A 36 -13.31 -21.03 6.88
N ALA A 37 -12.56 -20.78 7.96
CA ALA A 37 -12.37 -19.45 8.49
C ALA A 37 -11.94 -18.55 7.32
N GLN A 38 -12.74 -17.53 7.04
CA GLN A 38 -12.42 -16.53 6.03
C GLN A 38 -11.09 -15.91 6.42
N GLU A 39 -10.03 -16.25 5.69
CA GLU A 39 -8.73 -15.62 5.82
C GLU A 39 -8.96 -14.12 5.63
N THR A 40 -8.70 -13.35 6.68
CA THR A 40 -8.85 -11.90 6.62
C THR A 40 -7.86 -11.42 5.58
N GLU A 41 -8.35 -10.82 4.50
CA GLU A 41 -7.50 -10.21 3.48
C GLU A 41 -6.72 -9.07 4.15
N ILE A 42 -5.48 -9.34 4.54
CA ILE A 42 -4.63 -8.36 5.19
C ILE A 42 -4.13 -7.43 4.08
N THR A 43 -4.80 -6.29 3.90
CA THR A 43 -4.27 -5.23 3.04
C THR A 43 -2.96 -4.74 3.66
N PRO A 44 -1.81 -4.89 2.98
CA PRO A 44 -0.54 -4.42 3.53
C PRO A 44 -0.63 -2.92 3.75
N THR A 45 -0.39 -2.49 4.99
CA THR A 45 -0.39 -1.07 5.40
C THR A 45 0.95 -0.39 5.15
N SER A 46 1.93 -1.14 4.63
CA SER A 46 3.29 -0.67 4.36
C SER A 46 3.76 -1.19 3.01
N SER A 47 4.65 -0.41 2.39
CA SER A 47 5.34 -0.75 1.15
C SER A 47 6.84 -0.66 1.38
N VAL A 48 7.59 -1.56 0.73
CA VAL A 48 9.05 -1.56 0.71
C VAL A 48 9.46 -1.41 -0.74
N VAL A 49 10.29 -0.40 -1.02
CA VAL A 49 10.83 -0.11 -2.36
C VAL A 49 12.33 -0.33 -2.32
N LEU A 50 12.87 -1.13 -3.23
CA LEU A 50 14.32 -1.30 -3.32
C LEU A 50 14.95 -0.02 -3.88
N ALA A 51 16.15 0.32 -3.42
CA ALA A 51 16.87 1.50 -3.91
C ALA A 51 17.10 1.46 -5.44
N SER A 52 17.24 0.26 -6.02
CA SER A 52 17.38 0.04 -7.46
C SER A 52 16.10 0.23 -8.27
N GLU A 53 14.94 0.24 -7.61
CA GLU A 53 13.61 0.40 -8.21
C GLU A 53 13.06 1.82 -8.01
N VAL A 54 13.86 2.72 -7.44
CA VAL A 54 13.50 4.12 -7.27
C VAL A 54 13.50 4.80 -8.63
N GLU A 55 12.33 5.25 -9.06
CA GLU A 55 12.13 5.96 -10.32
C GLU A 55 12.50 7.45 -10.19
N TRP A 56 13.59 7.85 -10.82
CA TRP A 56 14.09 9.22 -10.80
C TRP A 56 13.58 10.02 -11.99
N THR A 57 12.99 11.19 -11.71
CA THR A 57 12.60 12.17 -12.72
C THR A 57 13.18 13.54 -12.42
N HIS A 58 13.11 14.49 -13.34
CA HIS A 58 13.46 15.88 -13.02
C HIS A 58 12.45 16.47 -12.02
N LEU A 59 12.95 17.03 -10.93
CA LEU A 59 12.12 17.75 -9.93
C LEU A 59 11.34 18.89 -10.59
N ASN A 60 12.00 19.64 -11.49
CA ASN A 60 11.37 20.59 -12.38
C ASN A 60 11.68 20.20 -13.84
N PRO A 61 10.74 19.54 -14.55
CA PRO A 61 10.94 19.09 -15.92
C PRO A 61 11.35 20.20 -16.89
N THR A 62 10.93 21.44 -16.63
CA THR A 62 11.27 22.59 -17.50
C THR A 62 12.75 22.98 -17.47
N ARG A 63 13.50 22.52 -16.46
CA ARG A 63 14.94 22.78 -16.34
C ARG A 63 15.81 21.70 -16.99
N GLY A 64 15.22 20.60 -17.48
CA GLY A 64 15.97 19.49 -18.06
C GLY A 64 17.07 18.97 -17.12
N GLU A 65 18.24 18.69 -17.68
CA GLU A 65 19.42 18.17 -16.95
C GLU A 65 19.94 19.10 -15.84
N ALA A 66 19.59 20.39 -15.86
CA ALA A 66 19.95 21.32 -14.78
C ALA A 66 19.01 21.22 -13.58
N SER A 67 17.92 20.45 -13.68
CA SER A 67 17.04 20.16 -12.55
C SER A 67 17.69 19.17 -11.59
N PRO A 68 17.57 19.36 -10.27
CA PRO A 68 17.70 18.25 -9.34
C PRO A 68 16.79 17.09 -9.78
N GLN A 69 17.24 15.86 -9.54
CA GLN A 69 16.39 14.69 -9.71
C GLN A 69 15.53 14.48 -8.48
N ALA A 70 14.35 13.89 -8.65
CA ALA A 70 13.46 13.55 -7.56
C ALA A 70 12.75 12.23 -7.81
N ALA A 71 12.45 11.48 -6.74
CA ALA A 71 11.75 10.21 -6.80
C ALA A 71 10.70 10.13 -5.69
N THR A 72 9.42 10.04 -6.07
CA THR A 72 8.31 9.97 -5.11
C THR A 72 8.29 8.60 -4.48
N LEU A 73 8.27 8.52 -3.14
CA LEU A 73 8.15 7.27 -2.40
C LEU A 73 6.70 6.99 -2.00
N TRP A 74 5.94 8.03 -1.67
CA TRP A 74 4.52 7.96 -1.33
C TRP A 74 3.85 9.34 -1.51
N GLY A 75 2.54 9.35 -1.74
CA GLY A 75 1.77 10.57 -2.06
C GLY A 75 2.00 11.05 -3.50
N ASP A 76 1.50 12.25 -3.82
CA ASP A 76 1.76 12.96 -5.08
C ASP A 76 2.51 14.27 -4.83
N ARG A 77 3.66 14.46 -5.49
CA ARG A 77 4.45 15.70 -5.37
C ARG A 77 3.82 16.88 -6.11
N ALA A 78 2.93 16.61 -7.07
CA ALA A 78 2.17 17.61 -7.81
C ALA A 78 0.79 17.88 -7.16
N GLY A 79 0.42 17.06 -6.18
CA GLY A 79 -0.84 17.15 -5.44
C GLY A 79 -0.78 18.14 -4.27
N THR A 80 -1.77 18.01 -3.38
CA THR A 80 -1.91 18.87 -2.19
C THR A 80 -1.84 18.09 -0.88
N GLU A 81 -1.78 16.77 -0.95
CA GLU A 81 -1.62 15.87 0.17
C GLU A 81 -0.19 15.87 0.73
N ALA A 82 -0.01 15.22 1.87
CA ALA A 82 1.32 14.91 2.35
C ALA A 82 2.01 13.95 1.37
N THR A 83 3.29 14.21 1.11
CA THR A 83 4.10 13.44 0.15
C THR A 83 5.51 13.29 0.69
N GLY A 84 6.11 12.12 0.44
CA GLY A 84 7.50 11.86 0.73
C GLY A 84 8.24 11.48 -0.54
N PHE A 85 9.39 12.10 -0.76
CA PHE A 85 10.22 11.86 -1.94
C PHE A 85 11.69 12.02 -1.60
N LEU A 86 12.53 11.38 -2.41
CA LEU A 86 13.97 11.61 -2.44
C LEU A 86 14.26 12.75 -3.41
N VAL A 87 15.23 13.59 -3.07
CA VAL A 87 15.80 14.61 -3.96
C VAL A 87 17.30 14.37 -4.09
N LYS A 88 17.82 14.53 -5.30
CA LYS A 88 19.25 14.45 -5.60
C LYS A 88 19.66 15.73 -6.33
N PHE A 89 20.43 16.54 -5.64
CA PHE A 89 21.05 17.72 -6.22
C PHE A 89 22.32 17.32 -6.97
N GLY A 90 22.63 18.04 -8.05
CA GLY A 90 23.93 17.91 -8.72
C GLY A 90 24.99 18.69 -7.95
N ASP A 91 26.26 18.27 -8.06
CA ASP A 91 27.38 18.98 -7.44
C ASP A 91 27.45 20.45 -7.88
N GLY A 92 27.56 21.36 -6.93
CA GLY A 92 27.55 22.81 -7.16
C GLY A 92 26.15 23.39 -7.46
N PHE A 93 25.08 22.64 -7.24
CA PHE A 93 23.72 23.14 -7.44
C PHE A 93 23.40 24.28 -6.45
N SER A 94 22.67 25.29 -6.93
CA SER A 94 22.04 26.30 -6.08
C SER A 94 20.73 26.76 -6.70
N SER A 95 19.66 26.72 -5.91
CA SER A 95 18.36 27.24 -6.35
C SER A 95 18.33 28.77 -6.32
N PRO A 96 17.49 29.42 -7.14
CA PRO A 96 17.03 30.77 -6.85
C PRO A 96 16.34 30.82 -5.46
N PRO A 97 16.27 32.00 -4.82
CA PRO A 97 15.44 32.19 -3.62
C PRO A 97 13.98 31.86 -3.93
N HIS A 98 13.35 31.10 -3.05
CA HIS A 98 11.95 30.71 -3.19
C HIS A 98 11.32 30.43 -1.83
N ILE A 99 10.01 30.24 -1.83
CA ILE A 99 9.21 29.82 -0.68
C ILE A 99 8.45 28.54 -1.02
N HIS A 100 8.06 27.79 0.01
CA HIS A 100 6.98 26.81 -0.08
C HIS A 100 5.77 27.31 0.69
N ASN A 101 4.58 26.91 0.26
CA ASN A 101 3.32 27.18 0.97
C ASN A 101 3.03 26.14 2.08
N VAL A 102 3.89 25.13 2.22
CA VAL A 102 3.81 24.08 3.24
C VAL A 102 5.17 23.92 3.92
N THR A 103 5.14 23.49 5.18
CA THR A 103 6.36 23.13 5.91
C THR A 103 6.86 21.78 5.42
N TYR A 104 8.15 21.68 5.12
CA TYR A 104 8.80 20.41 4.84
C TYR A 104 9.92 20.11 5.85
N ARG A 105 10.31 18.85 5.91
CA ARG A 105 11.41 18.35 6.73
C ARG A 105 12.36 17.55 5.87
N GLY A 106 13.65 17.80 6.01
CA GLY A 106 14.69 17.12 5.25
C GLY A 106 15.62 16.33 6.15
N VAL A 107 16.14 15.22 5.63
CA VAL A 107 17.25 14.46 6.20
C VAL A 107 18.29 14.28 5.11
N VAL A 108 19.55 14.58 5.40
CA VAL A 108 20.64 14.36 4.45
C VAL A 108 21.03 12.88 4.49
N ILE A 109 20.89 12.17 3.37
CA ILE A 109 21.25 10.75 3.26
C ILE A 109 22.72 10.60 2.84
N GLY A 110 23.23 11.50 2.01
CA GLY A 110 24.62 11.52 1.54
C GLY A 110 24.97 12.86 0.88
N GLY A 111 26.26 13.18 0.88
CA GLY A 111 26.76 14.50 0.48
C GLY A 111 26.55 15.57 1.56
N ASP A 112 26.60 16.83 1.13
CA ASP A 112 26.39 18.02 1.96
C ASP A 112 25.30 18.90 1.34
N VAL A 113 24.45 19.48 2.18
CA VAL A 113 23.36 20.38 1.74
C VAL A 113 23.36 21.65 2.57
N HIS A 114 23.20 22.79 1.94
CA HIS A 114 22.85 24.04 2.60
C HIS A 114 21.40 24.38 2.29
N ASN A 115 20.64 24.77 3.33
CA ASN A 115 19.27 25.21 3.16
C ASN A 115 18.92 26.33 4.16
N ASP A 116 19.02 27.57 3.71
CA ASP A 116 18.70 28.75 4.52
C ASP A 116 18.40 29.96 3.62
N ASN A 117 18.16 31.13 4.23
CA ASN A 117 18.10 32.40 3.55
C ASN A 117 19.38 32.63 2.72
N ARG A 118 19.25 33.23 1.52
CA ARG A 118 20.38 33.56 0.64
C ARG A 118 21.45 34.44 1.31
N GLU A 119 21.07 35.22 2.31
CA GLU A 119 21.98 36.11 3.04
C GLU A 119 22.62 35.44 4.26
N ALA A 120 22.21 34.22 4.60
CA ALA A 120 22.81 33.48 5.71
C ALA A 120 24.24 33.05 5.38
N GLU A 121 25.08 32.97 6.40
CA GLU A 121 26.39 32.34 6.28
C GLU A 121 26.23 30.88 5.86
N PRO A 122 27.04 30.37 4.91
CA PRO A 122 26.94 28.98 4.48
C PRO A 122 27.13 28.01 5.63
N MET A 123 26.05 27.30 5.96
CA MET A 123 26.05 26.16 6.87
C MET A 123 25.76 24.90 6.07
N TRP A 124 26.80 24.08 5.88
CA TRP A 124 26.72 22.81 5.16
C TRP A 124 26.34 21.69 6.13
N MET A 125 25.26 20.99 5.78
CA MET A 125 24.70 19.89 6.54
C MET A 125 25.17 18.56 5.95
N PRO A 126 26.03 17.79 6.65
CA PRO A 126 26.48 16.48 6.18
C PRO A 126 25.41 15.39 6.35
N ALA A 127 25.71 14.19 5.86
CA ALA A 127 24.87 13.01 6.06
C ALA A 127 24.46 12.80 7.54
N GLY A 128 23.17 12.54 7.76
CA GLY A 128 22.55 12.39 9.08
C GLY A 128 21.98 13.69 9.66
N SER A 129 22.29 14.86 9.08
CA SER A 129 21.67 16.12 9.47
C SER A 129 20.18 16.16 9.13
N PHE A 130 19.44 16.94 9.93
CA PHE A 130 18.00 17.17 9.78
C PHE A 130 17.71 18.66 9.81
N TRP A 131 16.74 19.10 9.01
CA TRP A 131 16.22 20.46 9.08
C TRP A 131 14.72 20.51 8.84
N THR A 132 14.10 21.61 9.27
CA THR A 132 12.70 21.94 8.97
C THR A 132 12.67 23.28 8.26
N GLN A 133 12.03 23.35 7.11
CA GLN A 133 11.77 24.59 6.40
C GLN A 133 10.30 24.98 6.63
N PRO A 134 10.01 26.04 7.41
CA PRO A 134 8.64 26.46 7.65
C PRO A 134 7.96 27.00 6.39
N ALA A 135 6.64 26.83 6.32
CA ALA A 135 5.83 27.43 5.27
C ALA A 135 6.00 28.95 5.24
N GLY A 136 6.16 29.51 4.04
CA GLY A 136 6.32 30.94 3.79
C GLY A 136 7.72 31.49 3.99
N GLU A 137 8.65 30.72 4.55
CA GLU A 137 10.01 31.19 4.82
C GLU A 137 10.89 31.16 3.56
N PRO A 138 11.50 32.29 3.16
CA PRO A 138 12.35 32.37 1.97
C PRO A 138 13.69 31.67 2.21
N HIS A 139 14.11 30.84 1.25
CA HIS A 139 15.37 30.10 1.34
C HIS A 139 15.94 29.78 -0.06
N ILE A 140 17.18 29.32 -0.06
CA ILE A 140 17.80 28.58 -1.16
C ILE A 140 18.12 27.16 -0.70
N ALA A 141 18.23 26.23 -1.65
CA ALA A 141 18.85 24.93 -1.45
C ALA A 141 20.12 24.85 -2.29
N ALA A 142 21.22 24.37 -1.71
CA ALA A 142 22.49 24.19 -2.39
C ALA A 142 23.19 22.90 -1.96
N SER A 143 24.06 22.37 -2.82
CA SER A 143 24.88 21.18 -2.61
C SER A 143 26.20 21.28 -3.34
#